data_AF-A0A531LL79-F1
#
_entry.id   AF-A0A531LL79-F1
#
_cell.length_a   1.000
_cell.length_b   1.000
_cell.length_c   1.000
_cell.angle_alpha   90.00
_cell.angle_beta   90.00
_cell.angle_gamma   90.00
#
_symmetry.space_group_name_H-M   'P 1'
#
loop_
_entity.id
_entity.type
_entity.pdbx_description
1 polymer ?
#
loop_
_entity_poly.entity_id
_entity_poly.type
_entity_poly.pdbx_seq_one_letter_code
_entity_poly.pdbx_strand_id
1 'polypeptide(L)' 'DQLVFMDGGVIVERGAPREMIANPTSPRTREFLSRVL' A
#
# COMPACT_ATOMS: atom_id res chain seq x y z
N ASP A 1 -4.82 12.06 -5.76
CA ASP A 1 -4.10 12.73 -4.66
C ASP A 1 -3.70 11.80 -3.51
N GLN A 2 -4.34 10.63 -3.36
CA GLN A 2 -3.99 9.60 -2.39
C GLN A 2 -4.15 8.21 -3.01
N LEU A 3 -3.29 7.27 -2.61
CA LEU A 3 -3.45 5.82 -2.83
C LEU A 3 -4.02 5.21 -1.54
N VAL A 4 -4.88 4.21 -1.67
CA VAL A 4 -5.42 3.46 -0.54
C VAL A 4 -5.21 1.97 -0.83
N PHE A 5 -4.54 1.29 0.08
CA PHE A 5 -4.41 -0.16 0.07
C PHE A 5 -5.46 -0.75 1.02
N MET A 6 -6.29 -1.62 0.47
CA MET A 6 -7.35 -2.32 1.19
C MET A 6 -7.13 -3.82 1.14
N ASP A 7 -7.41 -4.49 2.25
CA ASP A 7 -7.33 -5.94 2.36
C ASP A 7 -8.40 -6.40 3.35
N GLY A 8 -9.13 -7.47 3.01
CA GLY A 8 -10.22 -7.99 3.85
C GLY A 8 -11.36 -7.01 4.13
N GLY A 9 -11.59 -6.03 3.25
CA GLY A 9 -12.62 -5.01 3.42
C GLY A 9 -12.27 -3.87 4.39
N VAL A 10 -11.01 -3.78 4.84
CA VAL A 10 -10.53 -2.67 5.68
C VAL A 10 -9.41 -1.90 4.99
N ILE A 11 -9.26 -0.61 5.35
CA ILE A 11 -8.12 0.20 4.92
C ILE A 11 -6.90 -0.20 5.76
N VAL A 12 -5.89 -0.75 5.09
CA VAL A 12 -4.63 -1.16 5.74
C VAL A 12 -3.61 -0.04 5.67
N GLU A 13 -3.56 0.70 4.56
CA GLU A 13 -2.64 1.82 4.39
C GLU A 13 -3.23 2.86 3.43
N ARG A 14 -2.92 4.15 3.65
CA ARG A 14 -3.32 5.24 2.77
C ARG A 14 -2.27 6.34 2.80
N GLY A 15 -2.04 7.01 1.69
CA GLY A 15 -1.02 8.06 1.60
C GLY A 15 -0.72 8.50 0.17
N ALA A 16 0.35 9.28 0.00
CA ALA A 16 0.77 9.70 -1.33
C ALA A 16 1.21 8.47 -2.15
N PRO A 17 0.80 8.35 -3.43
CA PRO A 17 1.14 7.17 -4.24
C PRO A 17 2.65 6.91 -4.33
N ARG A 18 3.44 7.99 -4.52
CA ARG A 18 4.90 7.88 -4.59
C ARG A 18 5.51 7.33 -3.31
N GLU A 19 5.00 7.75 -2.15
CA GLU A 19 5.49 7.31 -0.86
C GLU A 19 5.07 5.86 -0.57
N MET A 20 3.81 5.51 -0.81
CA MET A 20 3.33 4.14 -0.59
C MET A 20 4.00 3.11 -1.50
N ILE A 21 4.38 3.49 -2.72
CA ILE A 21 5.08 2.61 -3.65
C ILE A 21 6.57 2.50 -3.30
N ALA A 22 7.24 3.62 -3.00
CA ALA A 22 8.67 3.65 -2.74
C ALA A 22 9.03 3.19 -1.31
N ASN A 23 8.16 3.45 -0.34
CA ASN A 23 8.38 3.18 1.08
C ASN A 23 7.07 2.76 1.79
N PRO A 24 6.49 1.59 1.42
CA PRO A 24 5.30 1.07 2.10
C PRO A 24 5.60 0.78 3.58
N THR A 25 4.75 1.32 4.45
CA THR A 25 4.89 1.18 5.91
C THR A 25 4.24 -0.10 6.43
N SER A 26 3.15 -0.55 5.82
CA SER A 26 2.50 -1.80 6.19
C SER A 26 3.21 -3.00 5.58
N PRO A 27 3.51 -4.06 6.37
CA PRO A 27 4.04 -5.31 5.84
C PRO A 27 3.16 -5.93 4.74
N ARG A 28 1.83 -5.82 4.87
CA ARG A 28 0.87 -6.35 3.88
C ARG A 28 0.93 -5.58 2.55
N THR A 29 1.04 -4.25 2.60
CA THR A 29 1.21 -3.42 1.40
C THR A 29 2.51 -3.77 0.68
N ARG A 30 3.61 -3.96 1.44
CA ARG A 30 4.92 -4.35 0.89
C ARG A 30 4.86 -5.70 0.19
N GLU A 31 4.25 -6.69 0.83
CA GLU A 31 4.07 -8.02 0.24
C GLU A 31 3.22 -7.95 -1.04
N PHE A 32 2.12 -7.20 -1.04
CA PHE A 32 1.30 -7.00 -2.22
C PHE A 32 2.10 -6.37 -3.38
N LEU A 33 2.82 -5.27 -3.11
CA LEU A 33 3.60 -4.58 -4.12
C LEU A 33 4.71 -5.48 -4.69
N SER A 34 5.35 -6.34 -3.88
CA SER A 34 6.38 -7.28 -4.35
C SER A 34 5.88 -8.39 -5.29
N ARG A 35 4.56 -8.58 -5.39
CA ARG A 35 3.94 -9.57 -6.27
C ARG A 35 3.41 -8.95 -7.57
N VAL A 36 3.20 -7.63 -7.57
CA VAL A 36 2.56 -6.90 -8.68
C VAL A 36 3.59 -6.12 -9.49
N LEU A 37 4.66 -5.64 -8.84
CA LEU A 37 5.83 -5.00 -9.47
C LEU A 37 6.92 -6.04 -9.73
#